data_AF-A0A4U3L948-F1
#
_entry.id   AF-A0A4U3L948-F1
#
_cell.length_a   1.000
_cell.length_b   1.000
_cell.length_c   1.000
_cell.angle_alpha   90.00
_cell.angle_beta   90.00
_cell.angle_gamma   90.00
#
_symmetry.space_group_name_H-M   'P 1'
#
loop_
_entity.id
_entity.type
_entity.pdbx_description
1 polymer ?
#
loop_
_entity_poly.entity_id
_entity_poly.type
_entity_poly.pdbx_seq_one_letter_code
_entity_poly.pdbx_strand_id
1 'polypeptide(L)'
;MQRELYFDISAEKSGGSLYRIKDDRGKTSFLYQHSTYDDNRDEIKIFETAFASFADFWQMLIKDPQWFYQHPLYVHAEQRAFVSGQLQKVNWAVHPNKKWQESHQRQWKKVLTDKDDYYRSKS
;
A
#
# COMPACT_ATOMS: atom_id res chain seq x y z
N MET A 1 -15.82 -14.83 7.96
CA MET A 1 -14.57 -14.04 7.85
C MET A 1 -14.81 -12.74 7.10
N GLN A 2 -14.79 -11.62 7.81
CA GLN A 2 -14.92 -10.29 7.21
C GLN A 2 -13.54 -9.79 6.77
N ARG A 3 -13.41 -9.40 5.51
CA ARG A 3 -12.21 -8.75 4.95
C ARG A 3 -12.47 -7.27 4.81
N GLU A 4 -11.53 -6.46 5.24
CA GLU A 4 -11.58 -5.00 5.14
C GLU A 4 -10.30 -4.51 4.49
N LEU A 5 -10.42 -3.75 3.40
CA LEU A 5 -9.26 -3.18 2.73
C LEU A 5 -8.57 -2.21 3.70
N TYR A 6 -7.25 -2.37 3.83
CA TYR A 6 -6.47 -1.63 4.80
C TYR A 6 -5.36 -0.78 4.15
N PHE A 7 -4.83 -1.25 3.03
CA PHE A 7 -3.81 -0.56 2.24
C PHE A 7 -3.84 -1.10 0.81
N ASP A 8 -3.64 -0.25 -0.19
CA ASP A 8 -3.56 -0.67 -1.59
C ASP A 8 -2.51 0.16 -2.33
N ILE A 9 -1.64 -0.52 -3.06
CA ILE A 9 -0.50 0.09 -3.75
C ILE A 9 -0.21 -0.62 -5.06
N SER A 10 0.23 0.12 -6.06
CA SER A 10 0.63 -0.44 -7.35
C SER A 10 1.94 0.16 -7.85
N ALA A 11 2.60 -0.58 -8.72
CA ALA A 11 3.76 -0.20 -9.49
C ALA A 11 3.59 -0.76 -10.91
N GLU A 12 4.49 -0.41 -11.82
CA GLU A 12 4.40 -0.82 -13.22
C GLU A 12 4.32 -2.35 -13.40
N LYS A 13 5.06 -3.09 -12.58
CA LYS A 13 5.19 -4.56 -12.67
C LYS A 13 4.74 -5.30 -11.42
N SER A 14 4.13 -4.60 -10.47
CA SER A 14 3.68 -5.22 -9.23
C SER A 14 2.57 -4.42 -8.60
N GLY A 15 1.88 -5.01 -7.65
CA GLY A 15 0.90 -4.32 -6.84
C GLY A 15 0.35 -5.25 -5.80
N GLY A 16 -0.37 -4.69 -4.85
CA GLY A 16 -1.02 -5.51 -3.86
C GLY A 16 -1.91 -4.75 -2.91
N SER A 17 -2.87 -5.49 -2.37
CA SER A 17 -3.87 -5.01 -1.44
C SER A 17 -3.70 -5.76 -0.12
N LEU A 18 -3.59 -5.00 0.97
CA LEU A 18 -3.58 -5.52 2.33
C LEU A 18 -5.00 -5.49 2.89
N TYR A 19 -5.45 -6.64 3.38
CA TYR A 19 -6.75 -6.78 4.04
C TYR A 19 -6.56 -7.05 5.52
N ARG A 20 -7.32 -6.35 6.37
CA ARG A 20 -7.57 -6.74 7.75
C ARG A 20 -8.59 -7.89 7.75
N ILE A 21 -8.26 -8.99 8.40
CA ILE A 21 -9.12 -10.16 8.56
C ILE A 21 -9.48 -10.29 10.03
N LYS A 22 -10.78 -10.42 10.33
CA LYS A 22 -11.26 -10.84 11.65
C LYS A 22 -11.81 -12.26 11.55
N ASP A 23 -11.29 -13.16 12.39
CA ASP A 23 -11.81 -14.52 12.52
C ASP A 23 -13.08 -14.55 13.39
N ASP A 24 -13.72 -15.71 13.46
CA ASP A 24 -14.99 -15.89 14.20
C ASP A 24 -14.81 -15.79 15.73
N ARG A 25 -13.56 -15.72 16.21
CA ARG A 25 -13.19 -15.50 17.61
C ARG A 25 -12.77 -14.05 17.88
N GLY A 26 -12.88 -13.17 16.88
CA GLY A 26 -12.51 -11.76 16.97
C GLY A 26 -11.01 -11.48 16.88
N LYS A 27 -10.17 -12.49 16.63
CA LYS A 27 -8.73 -12.28 16.43
C LYS A 27 -8.52 -11.57 15.09
N THR A 28 -7.73 -10.51 15.13
CA THR A 28 -7.35 -9.74 13.95
C THR A 28 -6.02 -10.24 13.39
N SER A 29 -5.96 -10.38 12.06
CA SER A 29 -4.74 -10.61 11.29
C SER A 29 -4.77 -9.80 9.99
N PHE A 30 -3.67 -9.83 9.23
CA PHE A 30 -3.58 -9.14 7.95
C PHE A 30 -3.17 -10.11 6.83
N LEU A 31 -3.74 -9.93 5.66
CA LEU A 31 -3.42 -10.70 4.46
C LEU A 31 -3.06 -9.76 3.33
N TYR A 32 -1.84 -9.86 2.83
CA TYR A 32 -1.38 -9.12 1.66
C TYR A 32 -1.51 -10.00 0.43
N GLN A 33 -2.43 -9.64 -0.47
CA GLN A 33 -2.57 -10.26 -1.77
C GLN A 33 -1.83 -9.39 -2.78
N HIS A 34 -0.77 -9.92 -3.39
CA HIS A 34 0.08 -9.14 -4.29
C HIS A 34 0.52 -9.91 -5.51
N SER A 35 0.91 -9.19 -6.55
CA SER A 35 1.39 -9.77 -7.79
C SER A 35 2.71 -9.16 -8.24
N THR A 36 3.42 -9.93 -9.05
CA THR A 36 4.59 -9.47 -9.81
C THR A 36 4.49 -9.98 -11.24
N TYR A 37 4.79 -9.14 -12.21
CA TYR A 37 4.87 -9.48 -13.61
C TYR A 37 6.32 -9.66 -14.05
N ASP A 38 6.61 -10.76 -14.76
CA ASP A 38 7.92 -11.08 -15.33
C ASP A 38 7.89 -10.95 -16.85
N ASP A 39 8.38 -9.81 -17.37
CA ASP A 39 8.44 -9.53 -18.81
C ASP A 39 9.17 -10.60 -19.62
N ASN A 40 10.17 -11.27 -19.04
CA ASN A 40 11.00 -12.22 -19.79
C ASN A 40 10.24 -13.52 -20.08
N ARG A 41 9.21 -13.81 -19.27
CA ARG A 41 8.41 -15.03 -19.35
C ARG A 41 6.96 -14.76 -19.73
N ASP A 42 6.55 -13.50 -19.81
CA ASP A 42 5.16 -13.08 -20.00
C ASP A 42 4.23 -13.71 -18.94
N GLU A 43 4.68 -13.68 -17.68
CA GLU A 43 4.00 -14.36 -16.56
C GLU A 43 3.63 -13.41 -15.43
N ILE A 44 2.40 -13.53 -14.92
CA ILE A 44 1.98 -12.91 -13.66
C ILE A 44 2.03 -13.96 -12.55
N LYS A 45 2.74 -13.66 -11.47
CA LYS A 45 2.74 -14.46 -10.24
C LYS A 45 1.92 -13.76 -9.17
N ILE A 46 1.06 -14.51 -8.51
CA ILE A 46 0.20 -14.03 -7.42
C ILE A 46 0.63 -14.70 -6.12
N PHE A 47 0.67 -13.90 -5.06
CA PHE A 47 1.13 -14.32 -3.75
C PHE A 47 0.14 -13.86 -2.68
N GLU A 48 0.03 -14.66 -1.64
CA GLU A 48 -0.71 -14.33 -0.43
C GLU A 48 0.23 -14.44 0.77
N THR A 49 0.48 -13.33 1.44
CA THR A 49 1.37 -13.27 2.60
C THR A 49 0.60 -12.83 3.83
N ALA A 50 0.58 -13.66 4.87
CA ALA A 50 -0.06 -13.33 6.13
C ALA A 50 0.88 -12.55 7.05
N PHE A 51 0.35 -11.52 7.71
CA PHE A 51 1.04 -10.72 8.71
C PHE A 51 0.24 -10.70 10.02
N ALA A 52 0.95 -10.71 11.15
CA ALA A 52 0.33 -10.63 12.46
C ALA A 52 -0.17 -9.20 12.75
N SER A 53 0.49 -8.18 12.17
CA SER A 53 0.16 -6.78 12.36
C SER A 53 0.41 -5.93 11.10
N PHE A 54 -0.17 -4.73 11.07
CA PHE A 54 0.15 -3.73 10.04
C PHE A 54 1.63 -3.32 10.09
N ALA A 55 2.25 -3.30 11.27
CA ALA A 55 3.66 -2.96 11.43
C ALA A 55 4.57 -3.98 10.73
N ASP A 56 4.26 -5.29 10.82
CA ASP A 56 5.04 -6.33 10.14
C ASP A 56 4.94 -6.22 8.62
N PHE A 57 3.72 -5.95 8.12
CA PHE A 57 3.50 -5.63 6.71
C PHE A 57 4.33 -4.41 6.29
N TRP A 58 4.28 -3.34 7.09
CA TRP A 58 4.99 -2.10 6.79
C TRP A 58 6.50 -2.31 6.73
N GLN A 59 7.08 -3.06 7.69
CA GLN A 59 8.50 -3.43 7.67
C GLN A 59 8.88 -4.23 6.43
N MET A 60 7.98 -5.07 5.91
CA MET A 60 8.21 -5.76 4.64
C MET A 60 8.19 -4.76 3.46
N LEU A 61 7.17 -3.90 3.40
CA LEU A 61 7.01 -2.93 2.31
C LEU A 61 8.23 -2.01 2.16
N ILE A 62 8.74 -1.47 3.27
CA ILE A 62 9.86 -0.51 3.25
C ILE A 62 11.24 -1.16 3.05
N LYS A 63 11.31 -2.49 2.88
CA LYS A 63 12.54 -3.14 2.38
C LYS A 63 12.88 -2.67 0.97
N ASP A 64 11.87 -2.29 0.19
CA ASP A 64 12.09 -1.51 -1.02
C ASP A 64 12.45 -0.07 -0.62
N PRO A 65 13.69 0.39 -0.86
CA PRO A 65 14.12 1.74 -0.50
C PRO A 65 13.37 2.82 -1.29
N GLN A 66 12.65 2.46 -2.36
CA GLN A 66 11.87 3.36 -3.21
C GLN A 66 10.35 3.13 -3.07
N TRP A 67 9.88 2.46 -2.00
CA TRP A 67 8.46 2.18 -1.78
C TRP A 67 7.56 3.41 -1.93
N PHE A 68 8.05 4.60 -1.55
CA PHE A 68 7.30 5.86 -1.60
C PHE A 68 7.12 6.40 -3.03
N TYR A 69 7.74 5.78 -4.02
CA TYR A 69 7.51 6.01 -5.45
C TYR A 69 6.56 5.01 -6.10
N GLN A 70 6.08 4.02 -5.34
CA GLN A 70 4.94 3.26 -5.80
C GLN A 70 3.67 4.13 -5.72
N HIS A 71 2.66 3.78 -6.51
CA HIS A 71 1.42 4.51 -6.63
C HIS A 71 0.44 4.09 -5.53
N PRO A 72 0.18 4.94 -4.51
CA PRO A 72 -0.80 4.62 -3.49
C PRO A 72 -2.21 4.71 -4.09
N LEU A 73 -3.02 3.70 -3.82
CA LEU A 73 -4.43 3.64 -4.22
C LEU A 73 -5.35 3.82 -3.01
N TYR A 74 -4.95 3.28 -1.85
CA TYR A 74 -5.73 3.38 -0.63
C TYR A 74 -4.87 3.29 0.63
N VAL A 75 -5.23 4.07 1.65
CA VAL A 75 -4.72 3.91 3.02
C VAL A 75 -5.89 4.05 3.99
N HIS A 76 -6.14 3.03 4.78
CA HIS A 76 -7.18 3.05 5.80
C HIS A 76 -6.97 4.19 6.80
N ALA A 77 -8.05 4.87 7.20
CA ALA A 77 -8.00 6.05 8.07
C ALA A 77 -7.14 5.86 9.32
N GLU A 78 -7.24 4.70 9.97
CA GLU A 78 -6.44 4.33 11.15
C GLU A 78 -4.92 4.43 10.92
N GLN A 79 -4.44 4.26 9.68
CA GLN A 79 -3.01 4.23 9.34
C GLN A 79 -2.49 5.51 8.68
N ARG A 80 -3.36 6.45 8.29
CA ARG A 80 -2.95 7.63 7.49
C ARG A 80 -1.98 8.54 8.24
N ALA A 81 -2.19 8.75 9.54
CA ALA A 81 -1.29 9.57 10.36
C ALA A 81 0.10 8.91 10.47
N PHE A 82 0.14 7.60 10.67
CA PHE A 82 1.38 6.83 10.69
C PHE A 82 2.12 6.94 9.35
N VAL A 83 1.45 6.66 8.23
CA VAL A 83 2.06 6.73 6.88
C VAL A 83 2.55 8.13 6.56
N SER A 84 1.79 9.17 6.92
CA SER A 84 2.21 10.58 6.77
C SER A 84 3.52 10.84 7.51
N GLY A 85 3.66 10.33 8.74
CA GLY A 85 4.90 10.44 9.52
C GLY A 85 6.08 9.66 8.92
N GLN A 86 5.83 8.58 8.18
CA GLN A 86 6.88 7.86 7.46
C GLN A 86 7.36 8.64 6.23
N LEU A 87 6.44 9.23 5.45
CA LEU A 87 6.75 10.03 4.27
C LEU A 87 7.53 11.32 4.59
N GLN A 88 7.50 11.81 5.83
CA GLN A 88 8.35 12.93 6.27
C GLN A 88 9.83 12.55 6.39
N LYS A 89 10.14 11.25 6.47
CA LYS A 89 11.49 10.73 6.69
C LYS A 89 12.17 10.24 5.41
N VAL A 90 11.44 10.10 4.32
CA VAL A 90 11.99 9.58 3.06
C VAL A 90 12.72 10.67 2.28
N ASN A 91 13.75 10.27 1.54
CA ASN A 91 14.49 11.17 0.67
C ASN A 91 13.83 11.23 -0.73
N TRP A 92 13.05 12.28 -0.98
CA TRP A 92 12.44 12.50 -2.29
C TRP A 92 13.46 12.85 -3.38
N ALA A 93 14.67 13.29 -3.04
CA ALA A 93 15.67 13.70 -4.02
C ALA A 93 16.43 12.53 -4.69
N VAL A 94 16.00 11.27 -4.50
CA VAL A 94 16.66 10.10 -5.13
C VAL A 94 16.39 9.97 -6.64
N HIS A 95 15.36 10.64 -7.18
CA HIS A 95 15.09 10.66 -8.61
C HIS A 95 15.39 12.05 -9.20
N PRO A 96 16.07 12.18 -10.35
CA PRO A 96 16.51 13.50 -10.85
C PRO A 96 15.36 14.41 -11.32
N ASN A 97 14.21 13.86 -11.70
CA ASN A 97 13.09 14.62 -12.24
C ASN A 97 12.17 15.17 -11.14
N LYS A 98 12.25 16.48 -10.86
CA LYS A 98 11.41 17.17 -9.86
C LYS A 98 9.90 17.04 -10.11
N LYS A 99 9.42 17.14 -11.36
CA LYS A 99 7.99 17.01 -11.67
C LYS A 99 7.47 15.62 -11.29
N TRP A 100 8.30 14.60 -11.50
CA TRP A 100 7.98 13.23 -11.13
C TRP A 100 7.93 13.03 -9.61
N GLN A 101 8.88 13.62 -8.87
CA GLN A 101 8.86 13.64 -7.39
C GLN A 101 7.56 14.28 -6.87
N GLU A 102 7.24 15.49 -7.36
CA GLU A 102 6.05 16.23 -6.96
C GLU A 102 4.76 15.47 -7.30
N SER A 103 4.73 14.74 -8.42
CA SER A 103 3.58 13.91 -8.79
C SER A 103 3.29 12.83 -7.75
N HIS A 104 4.31 12.10 -7.29
CA HIS A 104 4.13 11.05 -6.29
C HIS A 104 3.76 11.62 -4.92
N GLN A 105 4.38 12.74 -4.52
CA GLN A 105 3.99 13.45 -3.30
C GLN A 105 2.52 13.87 -3.32
N ARG A 106 2.01 14.37 -4.47
CA ARG A 106 0.59 14.73 -4.62
C ARG A 106 -0.33 13.51 -4.53
N GLN A 107 0.06 12.37 -5.11
CA GLN A 107 -0.71 11.13 -5.03
C GLN A 107 -0.83 10.64 -3.58
N TRP A 108 0.28 10.59 -2.85
CA TRP A 108 0.27 10.29 -1.41
C TRP A 108 -0.58 11.27 -0.62
N LYS A 109 -0.41 12.58 -0.85
CA LYS A 109 -1.21 13.60 -0.17
C LYS A 109 -2.70 13.39 -0.42
N LYS A 110 -3.10 13.08 -1.66
CA LYS A 110 -4.49 12.80 -2.01
C LYS A 110 -5.02 11.62 -1.19
N VAL A 111 -4.37 10.45 -1.28
CA VAL A 111 -4.84 9.23 -0.59
C VAL A 111 -4.90 9.41 0.93
N LEU A 112 -3.96 10.17 1.51
CA LEU A 112 -3.91 10.41 2.95
C LEU A 112 -4.92 11.47 3.45
N THR A 113 -5.47 12.29 2.55
CA THR A 113 -6.42 13.37 2.92
C THR A 113 -7.82 13.18 2.38
N ASP A 114 -8.04 12.25 1.44
CA ASP A 114 -9.35 11.98 0.85
C ASP A 114 -10.32 11.52 1.94
N LYS A 115 -11.50 12.14 2.03
CA LYS A 115 -12.58 11.57 2.87
C LYS A 115 -12.85 10.17 2.34
N ASP A 116 -13.09 9.18 3.21
CA ASP A 116 -13.10 7.70 2.97
C ASP A 116 -14.09 7.18 1.88
N ASP A 117 -14.43 7.98 0.88
CA ASP A 117 -15.49 7.72 -0.10
C ASP A 117 -15.03 6.94 -1.34
N TYR A 118 -13.73 6.81 -1.59
CA TYR A 118 -13.23 6.17 -2.83
C TYR A 118 -13.71 4.71 -2.99
N TYR A 119 -13.80 3.93 -1.90
CA TYR A 119 -14.31 2.55 -1.92
C TYR A 119 -15.73 2.40 -1.36
N ARG A 120 -16.37 3.47 -0.85
CA ARG A 120 -17.78 3.42 -0.36
C ARG A 120 -18.82 3.62 -1.47
N SER A 121 -18.40 4.01 -2.67
CA SER A 121 -19.32 4.30 -3.79
C SER A 121 -19.91 3.06 -4.50
N LYS A 122 -19.65 1.85 -4.01
CA LYS A 122 -20.32 0.62 -4.47
C LYS A 122 -20.70 -0.26 -3.28
N SER A 123 -21.86 0.01 -2.71
CA SER A 123 -22.59 -0.88 -1.80
C SER A 123 -24.04 -0.91 -2.28
#